data_AF-A0A5P8Z2S6-F1
#
_entry.id   AF-A0A5P8Z2S6-F1
#
_cell.length_a   1.000
_cell.length_b   1.000
_cell.length_c   1.000
_cell.angle_alpha   90.00
_cell.angle_beta   90.00
_cell.angle_gamma   90.00
#
_symmetry.space_group_name_H-M   'P 1'
#
loop_
_entity.id
_entity.type
_entity.pdbx_description
1 polymer ?
#
loop_
_entity_poly.entity_id
_entity_poly.type
_entity_poly.pdbx_seq_one_letter_code
_entity_poly.pdbx_strand_id
1 'polypeptide(L)'
;MRPDRIAVWGVSVLGIGLVALALVQVGGPQAGRMEARDAARFDDLLALTSVVTCKATTEGNVLPEDLSASTSCYYDARREDPYTGAPYRYEVVDREEYRLCADFEDAARLSRRAGSFDPETGCLYQQISLDPAQ
;
A
#
# COMPACT_ATOMS: atom_id res chain seq x y z
N MET A 1 -50.86 -18.56 -15.24
CA MET A 1 -49.71 -18.98 -14.40
C MET A 1 -50.23 -19.22 -12.99
N ARG A 2 -49.92 -20.35 -12.34
CA ARG A 2 -50.40 -20.61 -10.97
C ARG A 2 -49.81 -19.55 -10.01
N PRO A 3 -50.60 -18.94 -9.12
CA PRO A 3 -50.15 -17.87 -8.22
C PRO A 3 -48.92 -18.27 -7.39
N ASP A 4 -48.82 -19.56 -7.04
CA ASP A 4 -47.68 -20.15 -6.33
C ASP A 4 -46.36 -19.96 -7.08
N ARG A 5 -46.39 -20.04 -8.42
CA ARG A 5 -45.19 -19.84 -9.24
C ARG A 5 -44.77 -18.37 -9.22
N ILE A 6 -45.72 -17.43 -9.27
CA ILE A 6 -45.43 -15.99 -9.24
C ILE A 6 -44.78 -15.61 -7.90
N ALA A 7 -45.30 -16.15 -6.79
CA ALA A 7 -44.74 -15.92 -5.47
C ALA A 7 -43.31 -16.46 -5.35
N VAL A 8 -43.05 -17.68 -5.81
CA VAL A 8 -41.69 -18.29 -5.79
C VAL A 8 -40.71 -17.47 -6.62
N TRP A 9 -41.08 -17.07 -7.84
CA TRP A 9 -40.21 -16.25 -8.69
C TRP A 9 -39.93 -14.87 -8.07
N GLY A 10 -40.94 -14.23 -7.47
CA GLY A 10 -40.78 -12.94 -6.79
C GLY A 10 -39.77 -13.00 -5.64
N VAL A 11 -39.88 -14.02 -4.78
CA VAL A 11 -38.95 -14.21 -3.66
C VAL A 11 -37.54 -14.54 -4.14
N SER A 12 -37.39 -15.39 -5.16
CA SER A 12 -36.07 -15.72 -5.72
C SER A 12 -35.38 -14.50 -6.34
N VAL A 13 -36.09 -13.70 -7.13
CA VAL A 13 -35.53 -12.48 -7.73
C VAL A 13 -35.15 -11.48 -6.65
N LEU A 14 -36.00 -11.29 -5.63
CA LEU A 14 -35.68 -10.41 -4.51
C LEU A 14 -34.43 -10.88 -3.77
N GLY A 15 -34.33 -12.18 -3.47
CA GLY A 15 -33.16 -12.75 -2.79
C GLY A 15 -31.87 -12.56 -3.58
N ILE A 16 -31.88 -12.86 -4.89
CA ILE A 16 -30.73 -12.63 -5.78
C ILE A 16 -30.37 -11.14 -5.82
N GLY A 17 -31.37 -10.26 -5.91
CA GLY A 17 -31.19 -8.81 -5.89
C GLY A 17 -30.51 -8.31 -4.63
N LEU A 18 -30.92 -8.80 -3.46
CA LEU A 18 -30.31 -8.44 -2.17
C LEU A 18 -28.85 -8.91 -2.07
N VAL A 19 -28.54 -10.13 -2.51
CA VAL A 19 -27.16 -10.64 -2.53
C VAL A 19 -26.28 -9.82 -3.48
N ALA A 20 -26.78 -9.50 -4.68
CA ALA A 20 -26.06 -8.67 -5.64
C ALA A 20 -25.79 -7.26 -5.08
N LEU A 21 -26.79 -6.64 -4.43
CA LEU A 21 -26.65 -5.33 -3.79
C LEU A 21 -25.56 -5.35 -2.71
N ALA A 22 -25.56 -6.38 -1.86
CA ALA A 22 -24.57 -6.53 -0.79
C ALA A 22 -23.14 -6.69 -1.36
N LEU A 23 -22.97 -7.50 -2.42
CA LEU A 23 -21.67 -7.69 -3.06
C LEU A 23 -21.15 -6.43 -3.75
N VAL A 24 -22.02 -5.61 -4.33
CA VAL A 24 -21.64 -4.30 -4.89
C VAL A 24 -21.18 -3.35 -3.78
N GLN A 25 -21.83 -3.39 -2.63
CA GLN A 25 -21.53 -2.49 -1.52
C GLN A 25 -20.25 -2.86 -0.76
N VAL A 26 -20.01 -4.15 -0.53
CA VAL A 26 -18.83 -4.66 0.19
C VAL A 26 -17.62 -4.79 -0.74
N GLY A 27 -17.86 -5.03 -2.04
CA GLY A 27 -16.84 -5.43 -3.00
C GLY A 27 -16.76 -6.95 -3.13
N GLY A 28 -16.55 -7.43 -4.35
CA GLY A 28 -16.44 -8.86 -4.63
C GLY A 28 -15.09 -9.46 -4.18
N PRO A 29 -14.89 -10.77 -4.38
CA PRO A 29 -13.64 -11.47 -4.06
C PRO A 29 -12.39 -10.84 -4.72
N GLN A 30 -12.56 -10.15 -5.85
CA GLN A 30 -11.49 -9.41 -6.49
C GLN A 30 -11.02 -8.22 -5.65
N ALA A 31 -11.95 -7.47 -5.05
CA ALA A 31 -11.61 -6.34 -4.19
C ALA A 31 -10.77 -6.80 -3.00
N GLY A 32 -11.14 -7.89 -2.33
CA GLY A 32 -10.34 -8.44 -1.23
C GLY A 32 -8.93 -8.87 -1.66
N ARG A 33 -8.75 -9.35 -2.90
CA ARG A 33 -7.41 -9.67 -3.43
C ARG A 33 -6.60 -8.41 -3.74
N MET A 34 -7.23 -7.35 -4.27
CA MET A 34 -6.57 -6.06 -4.49
C MET A 34 -6.12 -5.46 -3.16
N GLU A 35 -6.99 -5.46 -2.16
CA GLU A 35 -6.68 -4.98 -0.80
C GLU A 35 -5.51 -5.74 -0.17
N ALA A 36 -5.46 -7.07 -0.32
CA ALA A 36 -4.36 -7.86 0.20
C ALA A 36 -3.02 -7.55 -0.49
N ARG A 37 -3.03 -7.30 -1.81
CA ARG A 37 -1.82 -6.91 -2.55
C ARG A 37 -1.36 -5.52 -2.16
N ASP A 38 -2.28 -4.57 -2.05
CA ASP A 38 -1.97 -3.21 -1.62
C ASP A 38 -1.50 -3.15 -0.17
N ALA A 39 -2.06 -3.97 0.72
CA ALA A 39 -1.54 -4.11 2.08
C ALA A 39 -0.08 -4.60 2.07
N ALA A 40 0.24 -5.61 1.26
CA ALA A 40 1.61 -6.11 1.15
C ALA A 40 2.58 -5.07 0.57
N ARG A 41 2.16 -4.30 -0.45
CA ARG A 41 2.95 -3.17 -0.98
C ARG A 41 3.20 -2.12 0.10
N PHE A 42 2.17 -1.74 0.83
CA PHE A 42 2.27 -0.74 1.89
C PHE A 42 3.21 -1.20 3.02
N ASP A 43 3.11 -2.46 3.43
CA ASP A 43 3.98 -3.04 4.45
C ASP A 43 5.44 -3.12 3.96
N ASP A 44 5.68 -3.38 2.66
CA ASP A 44 7.02 -3.29 2.07
C ASP A 44 7.57 -1.86 2.13
N LEU A 45 6.75 -0.84 1.80
CA LEU A 45 7.19 0.56 1.92
C LEU A 45 7.56 0.90 3.36
N LEU A 46 6.79 0.44 4.36
CA LEU A 46 7.12 0.61 5.77
C LEU A 46 8.44 -0.08 6.14
N ALA A 47 8.70 -1.30 5.66
CA ALA A 47 9.97 -1.97 5.87
C ALA A 47 11.14 -1.17 5.25
N LEU A 48 10.95 -0.61 4.06
CA LEU A 48 11.95 0.25 3.41
C LEU A 48 12.22 1.54 4.19
N THR A 49 11.24 2.11 4.91
CA THR A 49 11.52 3.25 5.80
C THR A 49 12.56 2.93 6.88
N SER A 50 12.58 1.67 7.37
CA SER A 50 13.57 1.22 8.35
C SER A 50 14.96 1.12 7.73
N VAL A 51 15.05 0.66 6.47
CA VAL A 51 16.30 0.67 5.70
C VAL A 51 16.84 2.09 5.55
N VAL A 52 15.99 3.03 5.08
CA VAL A 52 16.37 4.43 4.90
C VAL A 52 16.86 5.03 6.21
N THR A 53 16.13 4.81 7.30
CA THR A 53 16.46 5.37 8.62
C THR A 53 17.79 4.82 9.15
N CYS A 54 18.03 3.52 9.01
CA CYS A 54 19.30 2.92 9.40
C CYS A 54 20.45 3.49 8.57
N LYS A 55 20.35 3.45 7.23
CA LYS A 55 21.42 3.95 6.35
C LYS A 55 21.67 5.42 6.62
N ALA A 56 20.61 6.22 6.75
CA ALA A 56 20.75 7.63 7.02
C ALA A 56 21.53 7.89 8.32
N THR A 57 21.18 7.22 9.42
CA THR A 57 21.82 7.45 10.71
C THR A 57 23.21 6.83 10.86
N THR A 58 23.52 5.72 10.18
CA THR A 58 24.83 5.03 10.30
C THR A 58 25.82 5.32 9.18
N GLU A 59 25.37 5.75 8.00
CA GLU A 59 26.21 5.97 6.81
C GLU A 59 26.43 7.46 6.55
N GLY A 60 26.72 8.22 7.61
CA GLY A 60 27.14 9.63 7.50
C GLY A 60 26.09 10.67 7.87
N ASN A 61 24.93 10.26 8.41
CA ASN A 61 23.87 11.17 8.86
C ASN A 61 23.29 12.03 7.72
N VAL A 62 23.09 11.39 6.56
CA VAL A 62 22.54 11.97 5.32
C VAL A 62 21.59 10.96 4.69
N LEU A 63 20.55 11.39 3.98
CA LEU A 63 19.69 10.47 3.25
C LEU A 63 20.50 9.66 2.21
N PRO A 64 20.34 8.33 2.14
CA PRO A 64 21.13 7.50 1.23
C PRO A 64 20.81 7.80 -0.24
N GLU A 65 21.79 7.66 -1.13
CA GLU A 65 21.57 7.82 -2.58
C GLU A 65 20.70 6.69 -3.16
N ASP A 66 20.79 5.49 -2.59
CA ASP A 66 20.03 4.32 -2.98
C ASP A 66 19.71 3.38 -1.81
N LEU A 67 18.82 2.42 -2.06
CA LEU A 67 18.41 1.40 -1.08
C LEU A 67 19.12 0.05 -1.29
N SER A 68 20.28 0.04 -1.95
CA SER A 68 21.08 -1.18 -2.13
C SER A 68 21.49 -1.78 -0.78
N ALA A 69 21.77 -3.08 -0.80
CA ALA A 69 22.13 -3.83 0.41
C ALA A 69 23.38 -3.23 1.07
N SER A 70 23.33 -3.08 2.38
CA SER A 70 24.43 -2.58 3.20
C SER A 70 24.80 -3.62 4.25
N THR A 71 26.10 -3.69 4.59
CA THR A 71 26.60 -4.53 5.68
C THR A 71 26.19 -4.00 7.05
N SER A 72 26.07 -2.68 7.23
CA SER A 72 25.64 -2.06 8.50
C SER A 72 24.13 -2.13 8.69
N CYS A 73 23.36 -2.10 7.60
CA CYS A 73 21.90 -2.05 7.63
C CYS A 73 21.29 -3.26 6.91
N TYR A 74 21.34 -4.42 7.56
CA TYR A 74 20.70 -5.63 7.07
C TYR A 74 19.24 -5.70 7.54
N TYR A 75 18.32 -5.34 6.64
CA TYR A 75 16.89 -5.60 6.79
C TYR A 75 16.41 -6.49 5.66
N ASP A 76 15.54 -7.44 5.99
CA ASP A 76 14.80 -8.22 5.01
C ASP A 76 13.62 -7.39 4.48
N ALA A 77 13.95 -6.41 3.62
CA ALA A 77 12.98 -5.53 2.99
C ALA A 77 12.99 -5.77 1.48
N ARG A 78 11.81 -6.07 0.92
CA ARG A 78 11.63 -6.20 -0.53
C ARG A 78 11.76 -4.83 -1.19
N ARG A 79 12.53 -4.78 -2.28
CA ARG A 79 12.73 -3.57 -3.10
C ARG A 79 11.88 -3.58 -4.35
N GLU A 80 11.17 -4.67 -4.61
CA GLU A 80 10.34 -4.90 -5.78
C GLU A 80 8.98 -5.44 -5.33
N ASP A 81 7.92 -5.03 -6.04
CA ASP A 81 6.57 -5.53 -5.84
C ASP A 81 6.53 -7.04 -6.16
N PRO A 82 6.18 -7.91 -5.20
CA PRO A 82 6.14 -9.36 -5.40
C PRO A 82 5.10 -9.83 -6.42
N TYR A 83 4.14 -8.99 -6.81
CA TYR A 83 3.07 -9.33 -7.75
C TYR A 83 3.35 -8.86 -9.18
N THR A 84 4.17 -7.83 -9.36
CA THR A 84 4.46 -7.24 -10.68
C THR A 84 5.94 -7.33 -11.06
N GLY A 85 6.84 -7.48 -10.09
CA GLY A 85 8.29 -7.38 -10.26
C GLY A 85 8.78 -5.95 -10.48
N ALA A 86 7.91 -4.94 -10.38
CA ALA A 86 8.31 -3.55 -10.54
C ALA A 86 9.09 -3.08 -9.30
N PRO A 87 10.22 -2.36 -9.46
CA PRO A 87 10.94 -1.81 -8.33
C PRO A 87 10.13 -0.71 -7.65
N TYR A 88 10.14 -0.71 -6.31
CA TYR A 88 9.65 0.42 -5.53
C TYR A 88 10.54 1.65 -5.78
N ARG A 89 9.90 2.81 -5.85
CA ARG A 89 10.60 4.07 -6.16
C ARG A 89 10.98 4.76 -4.86
N TYR A 90 12.24 5.17 -4.76
CA TYR A 90 12.77 5.97 -3.67
C TYR A 90 13.26 7.29 -4.23
N GLU A 91 12.83 8.39 -3.64
CA GLU A 91 13.20 9.72 -4.08
C GLU A 91 13.44 10.63 -2.88
N VAL A 92 14.60 11.29 -2.86
CA VAL A 92 14.89 12.37 -1.91
C VAL A 92 14.16 13.62 -2.37
N VAL A 93 13.35 14.19 -1.48
CA VAL A 93 12.54 15.40 -1.73
C VAL A 93 13.29 16.64 -1.21
N ASP A 94 13.90 16.52 -0.03
CA ASP A 94 14.75 17.55 0.60
C ASP A 94 15.82 16.86 1.48
N ARG A 95 16.67 17.63 2.15
CA ARG A 95 17.76 17.16 3.03
C ARG A 95 17.33 16.10 4.06
N GLU A 96 16.13 16.24 4.59
CA GLU A 96 15.57 15.42 5.67
C GLU A 96 14.23 14.77 5.28
N GLU A 97 13.83 14.91 4.01
CA GLU A 97 12.54 14.44 3.50
C GLU A 97 12.74 13.54 2.28
N TYR A 98 12.04 12.42 2.25
CA TYR A 98 12.02 11.50 1.12
C TYR A 98 10.63 10.90 0.93
N ARG A 99 10.43 10.27 -0.22
CA ARG A 99 9.22 9.50 -0.51
C ARG A 99 9.56 8.11 -1.03
N LEU A 100 8.69 7.17 -0.67
CA LEU A 100 8.70 5.79 -1.15
C LEU A 100 7.40 5.52 -1.88
N CYS A 101 7.45 5.06 -3.12
CA CYS A 101 6.25 4.90 -3.94
C CYS A 101 6.10 3.49 -4.49
N ALA A 102 4.84 3.06 -4.60
CA ALA A 102 4.44 1.81 -5.22
C ALA A 102 3.20 2.03 -6.09
N ASP A 103 2.91 1.07 -6.98
CA ASP A 103 1.77 1.13 -7.87
C ASP A 103 0.58 0.37 -7.24
N PHE A 104 -0.19 1.08 -6.42
CA PHE A 104 -1.35 0.55 -5.72
C PHE A 104 -2.57 0.42 -6.64
N GLU A 105 -3.42 -0.57 -6.36
CA GLU A 105 -4.63 -0.85 -7.15
C GLU A 105 -5.85 -0.07 -6.66
N ASP A 106 -5.94 0.20 -5.35
CA ASP A 106 -6.95 1.03 -4.70
C ASP A 106 -6.30 1.92 -3.60
N ALA A 107 -5.43 2.84 -4.04
CA ALA A 107 -4.70 3.76 -3.17
C ALA A 107 -5.61 4.59 -2.24
N ALA A 108 -6.83 4.91 -2.70
CA ALA A 108 -7.78 5.72 -1.94
C ALA A 108 -8.14 5.08 -0.58
N ARG A 109 -8.13 3.74 -0.48
CA ARG A 109 -8.38 3.04 0.79
C ARG A 109 -7.23 3.17 1.79
N LEU A 110 -6.00 3.38 1.33
CA LEU A 110 -4.80 3.46 2.16
C LEU A 110 -4.60 4.84 2.81
N SER A 111 -5.20 5.90 2.26
CA SER A 111 -5.17 7.25 2.86
C SER A 111 -5.65 7.28 4.33
N ARG A 112 -6.51 6.33 4.72
CA ARG A 112 -6.96 6.17 6.11
C ARG A 112 -5.96 5.47 7.03
N ARG A 113 -4.95 4.78 6.51
CA ARG A 113 -3.94 4.04 7.30
C ARG A 113 -2.79 4.93 7.77
N ALA A 114 -2.36 5.90 6.95
CA ALA A 114 -1.26 6.79 7.30
C ALA A 114 -1.50 8.19 6.71
N GLY A 115 -1.40 9.22 7.54
CA GLY A 115 -1.57 10.61 7.10
C GLY A 115 -0.45 11.11 6.17
N SER A 116 0.70 10.44 6.15
CA SER A 116 1.81 10.75 5.23
C SER A 116 1.73 10.01 3.89
N PHE A 117 0.69 9.20 3.67
CA PHE A 117 0.45 8.55 2.40
C PHE A 117 -0.39 9.43 1.47
N ASP A 118 0.14 9.67 0.28
CA ASP A 118 -0.55 10.37 -0.80
C ASP A 118 -1.17 9.36 -1.79
N PRO A 119 -2.51 9.25 -1.84
CA PRO A 119 -3.19 8.31 -2.73
C PRO A 119 -3.14 8.72 -4.21
N GLU A 120 -2.84 9.98 -4.55
CA GLU A 120 -2.76 10.43 -5.94
C GLU A 120 -1.45 9.96 -6.59
N THR A 121 -0.36 10.00 -5.84
CA THR A 121 0.97 9.58 -6.31
C THR A 121 1.33 8.15 -5.93
N GLY A 122 0.62 7.55 -4.97
CA GLY A 122 0.96 6.23 -4.42
C GLY A 122 2.23 6.26 -3.57
N CYS A 123 2.54 7.41 -2.98
CA CYS A 123 3.78 7.65 -2.27
C CYS A 123 3.55 7.82 -0.76
N LEU A 124 4.41 7.19 0.04
CA LEU A 124 4.55 7.42 1.46
C LEU A 124 5.67 8.44 1.69
N TYR A 125 5.32 9.62 2.18
CA TYR A 125 6.26 10.67 2.55
C TYR A 125 6.80 10.43 3.95
N GLN A 126 8.09 10.64 4.13
CA GLN A 126 8.77 10.45 5.41
C GLN A 126 9.74 11.59 5.65
N GLN A 127 9.72 12.09 6.88
CA GLN A 127 10.69 13.04 7.39
C GLN A 127 11.55 12.34 8.45
N ILE A 128 12.86 12.55 8.40
CA ILE A 128 13.80 12.03 9.40
C ILE A 128 14.57 13.19 10.02
N SER A 129 14.72 13.19 11.34
CA SER A 129 15.62 14.13 12.01
C SER A 129 17.05 13.61 11.88
N LEU A 130 17.85 14.27 11.05
CA LEU A 130 19.29 14.07 11.00
C LEU A 130 19.92 15.00 12.02
N ASP A 131 20.64 14.47 13.00
CA ASP A 131 21.28 15.32 14.01
C ASP A 131 22.22 16.33 13.30
N PRO A 132 22.25 17.62 13.68
CA PRO A 132 23.29 18.49 13.15
C PRO A 132 24.63 17.92 13.61
N ALA A 133 25.51 17.62 12.64
CA ALA A 133 26.81 16.99 12.86
C ALA A 133 27.49 17.51 14.13
N GLN A 134 27.84 16.60 15.05
CA GLN A 134 28.79 16.91 16.12
C GLN A 134 30.20 17.09 15.54
#